data_AF-A0A2A4YWL2-F1
#
_entry.id   AF-A0A2A4YWL2-F1
#
_cell.length_a   1.000
_cell.length_b   1.000
_cell.length_c   1.000
_cell.angle_alpha   90.00
_cell.angle_beta   90.00
_cell.angle_gamma   90.00
#
_symmetry.space_group_name_H-M   'P 1'
#
loop_
_entity.id
_entity.type
_entity.pdbx_description
1 polymer ?
#
loop_
_entity_poly.entity_id
_entity_poly.type
_entity_poly.pdbx_seq_one_letter_code
_entity_poly.pdbx_strand_id
1 'polypeptide(L)'
;MNKKIAIVTLILISILSGIIWRIEIEYHGWYGLTWISYFHLTIPIGFLLFMFWANFFIQLTTLKRALLNISALVYGLLIYISLRYSLVYLFGAGPKMTFEFLETPRWIWHLKGFSTFIIIPMIPVGTFYIFKAFGKIVPLKSLLISIIGLLISSPLSMVFLELINDKGKPDAIHTIKSGVIIPICMFSIGLLIIGQMNNTGNNKPGH
;
A
#
# COMPACT_ATOMS: atom_id res chain seq x y z
N MET A 1 -4.55 -23.64 9.24
CA MET A 1 -3.45 -22.69 9.52
C MET A 1 -3.94 -21.62 10.49
N ASN A 2 -3.13 -21.22 11.48
CA ASN A 2 -3.61 -20.37 12.59
C ASN A 2 -3.74 -18.90 12.17
N LYS A 3 -4.98 -18.40 12.08
CA LYS A 3 -5.31 -17.01 11.75
C LYS A 3 -4.66 -16.00 12.69
N LYS A 4 -4.53 -16.33 13.99
CA LYS A 4 -3.88 -15.44 14.96
C LYS A 4 -2.42 -15.19 14.58
N ILE A 5 -1.71 -16.23 14.15
CA ILE A 5 -0.32 -16.13 13.68
C ILE A 5 -0.25 -15.23 12.44
N ALA A 6 -1.18 -15.38 11.48
CA ALA A 6 -1.24 -14.52 10.30
C ALA A 6 -1.37 -13.04 10.66
N ILE A 7 -2.28 -12.71 11.58
CA ILE A 7 -2.52 -11.34 12.04
C ILE A 7 -1.29 -10.77 12.76
N VAL A 8 -0.73 -11.52 13.71
CA VAL A 8 0.43 -11.08 14.49
C VAL A 8 1.64 -10.84 13.58
N THR A 9 1.95 -11.79 12.71
CA THR A 9 3.07 -11.65 11.76
C THR A 9 2.83 -10.51 10.77
N LEU A 10 1.59 -10.29 10.30
CA LEU A 10 1.24 -9.15 9.45
C LEU A 10 1.52 -7.82 10.16
N ILE A 11 1.13 -7.69 11.42
CA ILE A 11 1.40 -6.48 12.22
C ILE A 11 2.91 -6.25 12.33
N LEU A 12 3.69 -7.30 12.65
CA LEU A 12 5.13 -7.20 12.78
C LEU A 12 5.82 -6.75 11.47
N ILE A 13 5.49 -7.38 10.33
CA ILE A 13 6.10 -6.96 9.04
C ILE A 13 5.66 -5.55 8.62
N SER A 14 4.44 -5.16 9.00
CA SER A 14 3.85 -3.86 8.67
C SER A 14 4.58 -2.75 9.43
N ILE A 15 4.82 -2.95 10.73
CA ILE A 15 5.64 -2.06 11.58
C ILE A 15 7.07 -2.01 11.06
N LEU A 16 7.69 -3.16 10.78
CA LEU A 16 9.06 -3.23 10.26
C LEU A 16 9.21 -2.44 8.95
N SER A 17 8.24 -2.55 8.05
CA SER A 17 8.26 -1.79 6.78
C SER A 17 8.13 -0.29 7.01
N GLY A 18 7.31 0.14 7.98
CA GLY A 18 7.24 1.55 8.39
C GLY A 18 8.55 2.08 8.98
N ILE A 19 9.24 1.28 9.79
CA ILE A 19 10.56 1.62 10.36
C ILE A 19 11.60 1.73 9.25
N ILE A 20 11.66 0.76 8.33
CA ILE A 20 12.58 0.74 7.19
C ILE A 20 12.40 1.99 6.33
N TRP A 21 11.15 2.33 5.99
CA TRP A 21 10.81 3.57 5.31
C TRP A 21 11.31 4.81 6.06
N ARG A 22 11.06 4.86 7.37
CA ARG A 22 11.47 5.99 8.19
C ARG A 22 12.98 6.20 8.18
N ILE A 23 13.76 5.12 8.28
CA ILE A 23 15.23 5.16 8.20
C ILE A 23 15.69 5.74 6.86
N GLU A 24 15.09 5.31 5.74
CA GLU A 24 15.44 5.85 4.42
C GLU A 24 15.12 7.34 4.30
N ILE A 25 13.96 7.79 4.79
CA ILE A 25 13.61 9.22 4.76
C ILE A 25 14.58 10.05 5.62
N GLU A 26 14.99 9.54 6.78
CA GLU A 26 16.00 10.21 7.61
C GLU A 26 17.36 10.27 6.92
N TYR A 27 17.77 9.21 6.20
CA TYR A 27 19.00 9.18 5.41
C TYR A 27 19.02 10.22 4.28
N HIS A 28 17.90 10.40 3.56
CA HIS A 28 17.80 11.38 2.48
C HIS A 28 17.51 12.82 2.95
N GLY A 29 17.30 13.01 4.25
CA GLY A 29 17.09 14.31 4.86
C GLY A 29 15.64 14.82 4.76
N TRP A 30 15.29 15.70 5.70
CA TRP A 30 13.91 16.17 5.89
C TRP A 30 13.53 17.38 5.04
N TYR A 31 14.51 18.02 4.41
CA TYR A 31 14.36 19.34 3.83
C TYR A 31 13.66 19.27 2.46
N GLY A 32 12.49 19.92 2.37
CA GLY A 32 11.72 20.03 1.13
C GLY A 32 10.92 18.79 0.73
N LEU A 33 10.45 18.79 -0.52
CA LEU A 33 9.69 17.73 -1.19
C LEU A 33 10.52 16.91 -2.18
N THR A 34 11.84 17.15 -2.22
CA THR A 34 12.77 16.42 -3.09
C THR A 34 12.71 14.91 -2.87
N TRP A 35 12.36 14.49 -1.66
CA TRP A 35 12.24 13.08 -1.33
C TRP A 35 11.20 12.33 -2.17
N ILE A 36 10.08 12.98 -2.52
CA ILE A 36 9.01 12.40 -3.34
C ILE A 36 9.52 12.00 -4.73
N SER A 37 10.60 12.65 -5.21
CA SER A 37 11.07 12.52 -6.58
C SER A 37 12.08 11.39 -6.80
N TYR A 38 12.77 10.93 -5.75
CA TYR A 38 13.79 9.89 -5.86
C TYR A 38 13.22 8.48 -5.74
N PHE A 39 14.03 7.49 -6.11
CA PHE A 39 13.65 6.09 -6.01
C PHE A 39 13.86 5.58 -4.57
N HIS A 40 12.77 5.19 -3.92
CA HIS A 40 12.78 4.62 -2.58
C HIS A 40 12.98 3.11 -2.63
N LEU A 41 14.11 2.61 -2.14
CA LEU A 41 14.40 1.17 -2.02
C LEU A 41 13.49 0.48 -1.01
N THR A 42 12.95 1.23 -0.05
CA THR A 42 12.09 0.67 1.00
C THR A 42 10.74 0.20 0.45
N ILE A 43 10.27 0.76 -0.65
CA ILE A 43 9.04 0.34 -1.33
C ILE A 43 9.18 -1.09 -1.90
N PRO A 44 10.15 -1.41 -2.78
CA PRO A 44 10.32 -2.78 -3.27
C PRO A 44 10.70 -3.75 -2.15
N ILE A 45 11.49 -3.33 -1.14
CA ILE A 45 11.80 -4.18 0.02
C ILE A 45 10.52 -4.53 0.80
N GLY A 46 9.70 -3.54 1.15
CA GLY A 46 8.43 -3.75 1.86
C GLY A 46 7.46 -4.62 1.06
N PHE A 47 7.41 -4.42 -0.26
CA PHE A 47 6.62 -5.26 -1.16
C PHE A 47 7.10 -6.71 -1.15
N LEU A 48 8.42 -6.96 -1.25
CA LEU A 48 8.98 -8.32 -1.20
C LEU A 48 8.73 -8.99 0.16
N LEU A 49 8.85 -8.26 1.27
CA LEU A 49 8.51 -8.76 2.60
C LEU A 49 7.03 -9.15 2.70
N PHE A 50 6.13 -8.31 2.19
CA PHE A 50 4.70 -8.63 2.13
C PHE A 50 4.42 -9.85 1.27
N MET A 51 5.05 -9.96 0.10
CA MET A 51 4.91 -11.10 -0.80
C MET A 51 5.44 -12.39 -0.18
N PHE A 52 6.57 -12.33 0.53
CA PHE A 52 7.10 -13.46 1.28
C PHE A 52 6.12 -13.93 2.36
N TRP A 53 5.59 -12.99 3.15
CA TRP A 53 4.54 -13.27 4.13
C TRP A 53 3.29 -13.87 3.47
N ALA A 54 2.75 -13.24 2.43
CA ALA A 54 1.57 -13.71 1.71
C ALA A 54 1.75 -15.14 1.18
N ASN A 55 2.92 -15.46 0.65
CA ASN A 55 3.26 -16.80 0.19
C ASN A 55 3.18 -17.85 1.30
N PHE A 56 3.59 -17.50 2.52
CA PHE A 56 3.45 -18.42 3.65
C PHE A 56 1.97 -18.76 3.95
N PHE A 57 1.05 -17.81 3.74
CA PHE A 57 -0.37 -17.99 4.08
C PHE A 57 -1.27 -18.46 2.93
N ILE A 58 -0.83 -18.30 1.69
CA ILE A 58 -1.58 -18.70 0.51
C ILE A 58 -1.18 -20.12 0.09
N GLN A 59 -2.15 -21.04 0.16
CA GLN A 59 -1.97 -22.43 -0.27
C GLN A 59 -2.15 -22.57 -1.79
N LEU A 60 -1.08 -22.65 -2.55
CA LEU A 60 -1.11 -22.85 -4.00
C LEU A 60 -0.02 -23.84 -4.42
N THR A 61 -0.22 -24.49 -5.57
CA THR A 61 0.83 -25.25 -6.25
C THR A 61 1.98 -24.34 -6.66
N THR A 62 3.19 -24.88 -6.78
CA THR A 62 4.42 -24.11 -7.09
C THR A 62 4.25 -23.22 -8.33
N LEU A 63 3.67 -23.75 -9.40
CA LEU A 63 3.42 -22.99 -10.62
C LEU A 63 2.43 -21.82 -10.39
N LYS A 64 1.28 -22.07 -9.76
CA LYS A 64 0.30 -21.02 -9.46
C LYS A 64 0.86 -19.96 -8.52
N ARG A 65 1.73 -20.36 -7.59
CA ARG A 65 2.45 -19.45 -6.68
C ARG A 65 3.39 -18.52 -7.44
N ALA A 66 4.20 -19.07 -8.36
CA ALA A 66 5.08 -18.27 -9.21
C ALA A 66 4.29 -17.26 -10.06
N LEU A 67 3.21 -17.72 -10.71
CA LEU A 67 2.34 -16.86 -11.51
C LEU A 67 1.63 -15.78 -10.68
N LEU A 68 1.20 -16.09 -9.45
CA LEU A 68 0.64 -15.12 -8.53
C LEU A 68 1.68 -14.04 -8.18
N ASN A 69 2.93 -14.45 -7.90
CA ASN A 69 4.00 -13.51 -7.60
C ASN A 69 4.33 -12.60 -8.78
N ILE A 70 4.38 -13.13 -10.00
CA ILE A 70 4.58 -12.35 -11.22
C ILE A 70 3.43 -11.37 -11.42
N SER A 71 2.18 -11.83 -11.28
CA SER A 71 0.99 -10.99 -11.43
C SER A 71 0.98 -9.84 -10.41
N ALA A 72 1.31 -10.15 -9.16
CA ALA A 72 1.41 -9.15 -8.10
C ALA A 72 2.54 -8.16 -8.35
N LEU A 73 3.70 -8.60 -8.87
CA LEU A 73 4.83 -7.74 -9.19
C LEU A 73 4.49 -6.79 -10.34
N VAL A 74 3.91 -7.29 -11.42
CA VAL A 74 3.47 -6.47 -12.57
C VAL A 74 2.43 -5.45 -12.10
N TYR A 75 1.43 -5.89 -11.34
CA TYR A 75 0.40 -5.01 -10.82
C TYR A 75 0.95 -3.95 -9.85
N GLY A 76 1.83 -4.37 -8.93
CA GLY A 76 2.50 -3.48 -7.98
C GLY A 76 3.36 -2.43 -8.69
N LEU A 77 4.06 -2.80 -9.76
CA LEU A 77 4.85 -1.87 -10.57
C LEU A 77 3.95 -0.84 -11.28
N LEU A 78 2.82 -1.26 -11.85
CA LEU A 78 1.86 -0.35 -12.48
C LEU A 78 1.28 0.64 -11.47
N ILE A 79 0.91 0.17 -10.29
CA ILE A 79 0.45 1.03 -9.19
C ILE A 79 1.55 1.99 -8.75
N TYR A 80 2.78 1.50 -8.56
CA TYR A 80 3.92 2.33 -8.14
C TYR A 80 4.18 3.48 -9.11
N ILE A 81 4.23 3.18 -10.41
CA ILE A 81 4.42 4.20 -11.46
C ILE A 81 3.26 5.20 -11.47
N SER A 82 2.02 4.71 -11.44
CA SER A 82 0.83 5.56 -11.48
C SER A 82 0.73 6.47 -10.26
N LEU A 83 0.99 5.93 -9.07
CA LEU A 83 0.96 6.67 -7.81
C LEU A 83 2.08 7.70 -7.76
N ARG A 84 3.31 7.34 -8.15
CA ARG A 84 4.43 8.28 -8.23
C ARG A 84 4.08 9.47 -9.12
N TYR A 85 3.52 9.21 -10.31
CA TYR A 85 3.10 10.27 -11.23
C TYR A 85 2.04 11.15 -10.57
N SER A 86 0.98 10.57 -10.03
CA SER A 86 -0.10 11.30 -9.37
C SER A 86 0.37 12.16 -8.17
N LEU A 87 1.25 11.62 -7.32
CA LEU A 87 1.78 12.33 -6.15
C LEU A 87 2.69 13.51 -6.52
N VAL A 88 3.47 13.38 -7.60
CA VAL A 88 4.28 14.48 -8.13
C VAL A 88 3.37 15.66 -8.49
N TYR A 89 2.28 15.44 -9.23
CA TYR A 89 1.30 16.47 -9.57
C TYR A 89 0.57 17.02 -8.34
N LEU A 90 0.22 16.16 -7.37
CA LEU A 90 -0.48 16.57 -6.15
C LEU A 90 0.38 17.49 -5.27
N PHE A 91 1.67 17.23 -5.15
CA PHE A 91 2.57 17.97 -4.26
C PHE A 91 3.44 19.02 -4.97
N GLY A 92 3.37 19.12 -6.31
CA GLY A 92 4.17 20.10 -7.05
C GLY A 92 5.68 19.83 -6.99
N ALA A 93 6.10 18.59 -6.78
CA ALA A 93 7.48 18.25 -6.40
C ALA A 93 8.29 17.63 -7.55
N GLY A 94 9.40 18.24 -7.94
CA GLY A 94 10.39 17.65 -8.85
C GLY A 94 11.07 18.66 -9.80
N PRO A 95 12.25 18.32 -10.35
CA PRO A 95 13.06 19.26 -11.15
C PRO A 95 12.42 19.66 -12.50
N LYS A 96 11.49 18.86 -13.04
CA LYS A 96 10.79 19.14 -14.30
C LYS A 96 9.46 19.87 -14.13
N MET A 97 9.01 20.07 -12.89
CA MET A 97 7.65 20.52 -12.58
C MET A 97 7.38 21.96 -12.97
N THR A 98 8.40 22.84 -12.91
CA THR A 98 8.24 24.25 -13.28
C THR A 98 7.89 24.42 -14.76
N PHE A 99 8.49 23.60 -15.64
CA PHE A 99 8.19 23.64 -17.08
C PHE A 99 6.84 22.99 -17.38
N GLU A 100 6.56 21.81 -16.82
CA GLU A 100 5.27 21.14 -17.02
C GLU A 100 4.08 21.97 -16.50
N PHE A 101 4.24 22.72 -15.41
CA PHE A 101 3.19 23.59 -14.87
C PHE A 101 2.85 24.76 -15.81
N LEU A 102 3.84 25.30 -16.53
CA LEU A 102 3.62 26.39 -17.47
C LEU A 102 2.96 25.91 -18.77
N GLU A 103 3.22 24.67 -19.18
CA GLU A 103 2.70 24.08 -20.43
C GLU A 103 1.36 23.37 -20.25
N THR A 104 1.05 22.87 -19.05
CA THR A 104 -0.13 22.05 -18.80
C THR A 104 -1.29 22.88 -18.26
N PRO A 105 -2.49 22.82 -18.88
CA PRO A 105 -3.69 23.43 -18.33
C PRO A 105 -3.97 23.01 -16.88
N ARG A 106 -4.36 23.96 -16.02
CA ARG A 106 -4.61 23.72 -14.58
C ARG A 106 -5.58 22.59 -14.30
N TRP A 107 -6.61 22.41 -15.12
CA TRP A 107 -7.58 21.33 -14.91
C TRP A 107 -6.97 19.93 -15.12
N ILE A 108 -6.02 19.77 -16.06
CA ILE A 108 -5.28 18.51 -16.26
C ILE A 108 -4.38 18.25 -15.06
N TRP A 109 -3.77 19.30 -14.52
CA TRP A 109 -2.96 19.21 -13.32
C TRP A 109 -3.75 18.67 -12.13
N HIS A 110 -4.91 19.27 -11.86
CA HIS A 110 -5.82 18.81 -10.81
C HIS A 110 -6.29 17.39 -11.09
N LEU A 111 -6.70 17.07 -12.32
CA LEU A 111 -7.12 15.71 -12.69
C LEU A 111 -6.03 14.67 -12.38
N LYS A 112 -4.78 14.94 -12.76
CA LYS A 112 -3.64 14.07 -12.48
C LYS A 112 -3.41 13.92 -10.97
N GLY A 113 -3.42 15.00 -10.20
CA GLY A 113 -3.27 14.94 -8.74
C GLY A 113 -4.42 14.20 -8.03
N PHE A 114 -5.66 14.47 -8.43
CA PHE A 114 -6.87 13.82 -7.88
C PHE A 114 -6.98 12.35 -8.25
N SER A 115 -6.26 11.88 -9.29
CA SER A 115 -6.22 10.46 -9.65
C SER A 115 -5.71 9.57 -8.50
N THR A 116 -4.97 10.12 -7.53
CA THR A 116 -4.54 9.45 -6.30
C THR A 116 -5.72 8.79 -5.57
N PHE A 117 -6.87 9.47 -5.50
CA PHE A 117 -8.07 8.98 -4.82
C PHE A 117 -8.75 7.81 -5.54
N ILE A 118 -8.41 7.59 -6.80
CA ILE A 118 -8.86 6.44 -7.60
C ILE A 118 -7.81 5.32 -7.53
N ILE A 119 -6.53 5.66 -7.65
CA ILE A 119 -5.41 4.70 -7.65
C ILE A 119 -5.32 3.96 -6.31
N ILE A 120 -5.49 4.64 -5.17
CA ILE A 120 -5.38 4.00 -3.84
C ILE A 120 -6.43 2.89 -3.64
N PRO A 121 -7.74 3.11 -3.87
CA PRO A 121 -8.75 2.05 -3.84
C PRO A 121 -8.50 0.93 -4.85
N MET A 122 -7.81 1.21 -5.97
CA MET A 122 -7.50 0.16 -6.93
C MET A 122 -6.54 -0.88 -6.37
N ILE A 123 -5.67 -0.54 -5.42
CA ILE A 123 -4.71 -1.49 -4.80
C ILE A 123 -5.41 -2.76 -4.29
N PRO A 124 -6.40 -2.68 -3.37
CA PRO A 124 -7.10 -3.86 -2.87
C PRO A 124 -8.03 -4.47 -3.93
N VAL A 125 -8.60 -3.67 -4.84
CA VAL A 125 -9.45 -4.17 -5.93
C VAL A 125 -8.66 -5.08 -6.88
N GLY A 126 -7.51 -4.63 -7.36
CA GLY A 126 -6.65 -5.46 -8.21
C GLY A 126 -6.12 -6.68 -7.48
N THR A 127 -5.72 -6.54 -6.21
CA THR A 127 -5.32 -7.69 -5.38
C THR A 127 -6.45 -8.72 -5.24
N PHE A 128 -7.69 -8.26 -5.05
CA PHE A 128 -8.87 -9.12 -5.01
C PHE A 128 -9.09 -9.87 -6.32
N TYR A 129 -8.99 -9.19 -7.47
CA TYR A 129 -9.14 -9.84 -8.77
C TYR A 129 -7.99 -10.80 -9.10
N ILE A 130 -6.76 -10.49 -8.70
CA ILE A 130 -5.63 -11.42 -8.79
C ILE A 130 -5.96 -12.69 -7.99
N PHE A 131 -6.32 -12.57 -6.72
CA PHE A 131 -6.69 -13.74 -5.91
C PHE A 131 -7.86 -14.54 -6.51
N LYS A 132 -8.88 -13.87 -7.02
CA LYS A 132 -10.01 -14.52 -7.70
C LYS A 132 -9.55 -15.30 -8.94
N ALA A 133 -8.64 -14.75 -9.75
CA ALA A 133 -8.08 -15.42 -10.93
C ALA A 133 -7.28 -16.70 -10.56
N PHE A 134 -6.68 -16.74 -9.37
CA PHE A 134 -5.99 -17.93 -8.85
C PHE A 134 -6.91 -18.89 -8.05
N GLY A 135 -8.24 -18.71 -8.14
CA GLY A 135 -9.22 -19.58 -7.50
C GLY A 135 -9.33 -19.39 -5.98
N LYS A 136 -8.91 -18.24 -5.45
CA LYS A 136 -9.07 -17.91 -4.03
C LYS A 136 -10.38 -17.17 -3.79
N ILE A 137 -11.17 -17.70 -2.86
CA ILE A 137 -12.45 -17.13 -2.46
C ILE A 137 -12.19 -16.07 -1.39
N VAL A 138 -12.09 -14.81 -1.84
CA VAL A 138 -11.97 -13.66 -0.95
C VAL A 138 -13.38 -13.08 -0.72
N PRO A 139 -13.83 -12.91 0.54
CA PRO A 139 -15.14 -12.34 0.81
C PRO A 139 -15.18 -10.85 0.45
N LEU A 140 -16.29 -10.39 -0.13
CA LEU A 140 -16.47 -8.98 -0.51
C LEU A 140 -16.33 -8.03 0.70
N LYS A 141 -16.76 -8.48 1.89
CA LYS A 141 -16.58 -7.74 3.13
C LYS A 141 -15.11 -7.41 3.41
N SER A 142 -14.19 -8.35 3.16
CA SER A 142 -12.75 -8.08 3.31
C SER A 142 -12.27 -7.02 2.32
N LEU A 143 -12.73 -7.06 1.06
CA LEU A 143 -12.41 -6.03 0.08
C LEU A 143 -12.88 -4.64 0.52
N LEU A 144 -14.13 -4.53 0.96
CA LEU A 144 -14.68 -3.25 1.43
C LEU A 144 -13.90 -2.70 2.63
N ILE A 145 -13.58 -3.55 3.61
CA ILE A 145 -12.77 -3.14 4.77
C ILE A 145 -11.36 -2.74 4.33
N SER A 146 -10.74 -3.44 3.39
CA SER A 146 -9.43 -3.07 2.84
C SER A 146 -9.44 -1.72 2.12
N ILE A 147 -10.48 -1.41 1.34
CA ILE A 147 -10.65 -0.11 0.66
C ILE A 147 -10.83 1.00 1.70
N ILE A 148 -11.75 0.81 2.64
CA ILE A 148 -12.02 1.79 3.70
C ILE A 148 -10.75 2.01 4.53
N GLY A 149 -10.07 0.94 4.92
CA GLY A 149 -8.81 0.98 5.68
C GLY A 149 -7.71 1.78 4.98
N LEU A 150 -7.58 1.65 3.65
CA LEU A 150 -6.64 2.44 2.86
C LEU A 150 -7.07 3.90 2.70
N LEU A 151 -8.36 4.19 2.56
CA LEU A 151 -8.84 5.58 2.44
C LEU A 151 -8.70 6.34 3.77
N ILE A 152 -8.97 5.67 4.89
CA ILE A 152 -8.84 6.27 6.22
C ILE A 152 -7.40 6.23 6.75
N SER A 153 -6.46 5.54 6.09
CA SER A 153 -5.09 5.41 6.60
C SER A 153 -4.42 6.77 6.75
N SER A 154 -4.60 7.67 5.77
CA SER A 154 -4.04 9.02 5.84
C SER A 154 -4.58 9.83 7.02
N PRO A 155 -5.90 10.05 7.20
CA PRO A 155 -6.39 10.81 8.35
C PRO A 155 -6.08 10.11 9.69
N LEU A 156 -6.15 8.78 9.74
CA LEU A 156 -5.84 8.03 10.96
C LEU A 156 -4.37 8.19 11.37
N SER A 157 -3.46 8.17 10.40
CA SER A 157 -2.04 8.39 10.66
C SER A 157 -1.72 9.84 11.03
N MET A 158 -2.48 10.83 10.58
CA MET A 158 -2.33 12.22 11.05
C MET A 158 -2.69 12.32 12.53
N VAL A 159 -3.83 11.76 12.94
CA VAL A 159 -4.26 11.73 14.34
C VAL A 159 -3.23 11.00 15.21
N PHE A 160 -2.73 9.84 14.75
CA PHE A 160 -1.71 9.10 15.48
C PHE A 160 -0.40 9.88 15.62
N LEU A 161 0.01 10.59 14.57
CA LEU A 161 1.22 11.42 14.61
C LEU A 161 1.04 12.62 15.54
N GLU A 162 -0.14 13.22 15.60
CA GLU A 162 -0.48 14.31 16.53
C GLU A 162 -0.33 13.88 18.00
N LEU A 163 -0.69 12.64 18.32
CA LEU A 163 -0.59 12.10 19.67
C LEU A 163 0.86 11.83 20.12
N ILE A 164 1.80 11.69 19.18
CA ILE A 164 3.17 11.24 19.46
C ILE A 164 4.19 12.34 19.21
N ASN A 165 3.89 13.31 18.34
CA ASN A 165 4.82 14.35 17.94
C ASN A 165 4.31 15.73 18.37
N ASP A 166 4.99 16.32 19.35
CA ASP A 166 4.71 17.69 19.83
C ASP A 166 5.20 18.79 18.86
N LYS A 167 5.89 18.43 17.77
CA LYS A 167 6.51 19.39 16.85
C LYS A 167 5.68 19.56 15.57
N GLY A 168 4.85 20.61 15.58
CA GLY A 168 4.13 21.11 14.40
C GLY A 168 2.80 20.40 14.16
N LYS A 169 1.92 21.02 13.36
CA LYS A 169 0.64 20.41 12.97
C LYS A 169 0.90 19.30 11.95
N PRO A 170 0.52 18.04 12.21
CA PRO A 170 0.71 16.96 11.27
C PRO A 170 -0.14 17.19 10.02
N ASP A 171 0.47 17.05 8.85
CA ASP A 171 -0.20 17.06 7.55
C ASP A 171 0.09 15.75 6.79
N ALA A 172 -0.47 15.60 5.59
CA ALA A 172 -0.27 14.41 4.76
C ALA A 172 1.20 14.13 4.43
N ILE A 173 2.01 15.18 4.27
CA ILE A 173 3.45 15.05 3.99
C ILE A 173 4.16 14.49 5.22
N HIS A 174 3.87 15.01 6.41
CA HIS A 174 4.44 14.53 7.67
C HIS A 174 4.03 13.08 7.96
N THR A 175 2.78 12.72 7.67
CA THR A 175 2.28 11.35 7.79
C THR A 175 2.98 10.37 6.85
N ILE A 176 3.23 10.75 5.60
CA ILE A 176 3.98 9.90 4.68
C ILE A 176 5.43 9.81 5.13
N LYS A 177 6.08 10.94 5.47
CA LYS A 177 7.47 10.98 5.95
C LYS A 177 7.70 10.18 7.24
N SER A 178 6.73 10.12 8.14
CA SER A 178 6.87 9.39 9.40
C SER A 178 6.81 7.87 9.24
N GLY A 179 6.29 7.37 8.11
CA GLY A 179 6.09 5.95 7.87
C GLY A 179 4.91 5.34 8.63
N VAL A 180 4.19 6.12 9.44
CA VAL A 180 3.03 5.67 10.23
C VAL A 180 1.89 5.16 9.36
N ILE A 181 1.78 5.66 8.13
CA ILE A 181 0.76 5.23 7.16
C ILE A 181 1.02 3.82 6.60
N ILE A 182 2.29 3.41 6.52
CA ILE A 182 2.70 2.14 5.89
C ILE A 182 2.10 0.94 6.62
N PRO A 183 2.19 0.83 7.97
CA PRO A 183 1.60 -0.29 8.66
C PRO A 183 0.10 -0.44 8.41
N ILE A 184 -0.63 0.67 8.36
CA ILE A 184 -2.08 0.69 8.15
C ILE A 184 -2.41 0.25 6.72
N CYS A 185 -1.67 0.73 5.73
CA CYS A 185 -1.83 0.33 4.34
C CYS A 185 -1.55 -1.16 4.12
N MET A 186 -0.43 -1.66 4.64
CA MET A 186 -0.05 -3.07 4.53
C MET A 186 -1.06 -3.98 5.22
N PHE A 187 -1.49 -3.59 6.44
CA PHE A 187 -2.50 -4.34 7.17
C PHE A 187 -3.81 -4.40 6.38
N SER A 188 -4.25 -3.26 5.82
CA SER A 188 -5.47 -3.18 5.02
C SER A 188 -5.45 -4.14 3.83
N ILE A 189 -4.33 -4.26 3.11
CA ILE A 189 -4.20 -5.22 2.00
C ILE A 189 -4.16 -6.67 2.53
N GLY A 190 -3.43 -6.92 3.62
CA GLY A 190 -3.32 -8.23 4.23
C GLY A 190 -4.66 -8.81 4.74
N LEU A 191 -5.66 -7.97 5.01
CA LEU A 191 -7.02 -8.42 5.35
C LEU A 191 -7.70 -9.23 4.23
N LEU A 192 -7.30 -9.05 2.96
CA LEU A 192 -7.78 -9.88 1.86
C LEU A 192 -7.29 -11.33 2.01
N ILE A 193 -6.03 -11.50 2.42
CA ILE A 193 -5.41 -12.80 2.65
C ILE A 193 -6.01 -13.45 3.89
N ILE A 194 -6.17 -12.69 4.98
CA ILE A 194 -6.77 -13.18 6.23
C ILE A 194 -8.25 -13.55 6.01
N GLY A 195 -8.98 -12.76 5.23
CA GLY A 195 -10.38 -12.99 4.90
C GLY A 195 -10.62 -14.33 4.20
N GLN A 196 -9.73 -14.71 3.29
CA GLN A 196 -9.83 -15.98 2.57
C GLN A 196 -9.75 -17.19 3.52
N MET A 197 -8.99 -17.07 4.62
CA MET A 197 -8.75 -18.18 5.56
C MET A 197 -10.03 -18.54 6.35
N ASN A 198 -10.95 -17.58 6.53
CA ASN A 198 -12.23 -17.85 7.18
C ASN A 198 -13.12 -18.77 6.34
N ASN A 199 -13.04 -18.69 5.01
CA ASN A 199 -13.92 -19.46 4.12
C ASN A 199 -13.41 -20.88 3.89
N THR A 200 -12.09 -21.10 3.93
CA THR A 200 -11.51 -22.44 3.80
C THR A 200 -11.85 -23.39 4.95
N GLY A 201 -12.32 -22.88 6.10
CA GLY A 201 -12.76 -23.70 7.23
C GLY A 201 -14.23 -24.16 7.15
N ASN A 202 -15.06 -23.53 6.31
CA ASN A 202 -16.49 -23.83 6.23
C ASN A 202 -16.87 -24.77 5.07
N ASN A 203 -15.95 -25.06 4.16
CA ASN A 203 -16.14 -26.10 3.17
C ASN A 203 -15.77 -27.47 3.78
N LYS A 204 -16.61 -27.99 4.68
CA LYS A 204 -16.69 -29.43 4.85
C LYS A 204 -17.18 -30.00 3.51
N PRO A 205 -16.52 -31.02 2.93
CA PRO A 205 -17.09 -31.71 1.79
C PRO A 205 -18.45 -32.27 2.22
N GLY A 206 -19.51 -31.74 1.63
CA GLY A 206 -20.80 -32.43 1.62
C GLY A 206 -20.61 -33.75 0.91
N HIS A 207 -21.11 -34.80 1.55
CA HIS A 207 -21.14 -36.19 1.11
C HIS A 207 -21.58 -36.37 -0.35
#